data_AF-A0A5N9AZ51-F1
#
_entry.id   AF-A0A5N9AZ51-F1
#
_cell.length_a   1.000
_cell.length_b   1.000
_cell.length_c   1.000
_cell.angle_alpha   90.00
_cell.angle_beta   90.00
_cell.angle_gamma   90.00
#
_symmetry.space_group_name_H-M   'P 1'
#
loop_
_entity.id
_entity.type
_entity.pdbx_description
1 polymer ?
#
loop_
_entity_poly.entity_id
_entity_poly.type
_entity_poly.pdbx_seq_one_letter_code
_entity_poly.pdbx_strand_id
1 'polypeptide(L)'
;MKKILISFLLIFTSLMIVACGGGSDSSSSDSSSAAVIFEQIEDSGSTYSLDDFIAIGYKKGKSVKEDKLMDGMTNAYWGFWKVPYKDWSGKDMIDYELRFYASHSDAVSMGEKSADLRTGENAQIRKKTTNDPKAVHPIGADWQELLKEARECQGDGGHHTGACIIPKYADYKIFGNVIILGQGADLEESHKNINLIVNGLKGVITE
;
A
#
# COMPACT_ATOMS: atom_id res chain seq x y z
N MET A 1 51.19 58.32 -13.93
CA MET A 1 52.38 57.94 -14.73
C MET A 1 52.36 56.40 -14.76
N LYS A 2 52.31 55.65 -15.86
CA LYS A 2 52.72 55.82 -17.26
C LYS A 2 51.64 55.26 -18.18
N LYS A 3 51.41 55.97 -19.29
CA LYS A 3 50.79 55.45 -20.50
C LYS A 3 51.85 54.59 -21.22
N ILE A 4 51.49 53.39 -21.68
CA ILE A 4 52.18 52.77 -22.82
C ILE A 4 51.10 52.23 -23.75
N LEU A 5 50.92 52.97 -24.85
CA LEU A 5 50.34 52.54 -26.10
C LEU A 5 51.41 51.79 -26.89
N ILE A 6 51.00 50.78 -27.66
CA ILE A 6 51.57 50.25 -28.93
C ILE A 6 50.93 48.86 -29.11
N SER A 7 50.48 48.36 -30.26
CA SER A 7 50.08 48.88 -31.56
C SER A 7 50.03 47.64 -32.47
N PHE A 8 48.97 47.53 -33.27
CA PHE A 8 48.85 46.79 -34.53
C PHE A 8 48.79 45.24 -34.56
N LEU A 9 47.60 44.78 -35.00
CA LEU A 9 47.38 44.00 -36.22
C LEU A 9 47.62 42.48 -36.17
N LEU A 10 46.53 41.71 -36.17
CA LEU A 10 46.19 40.80 -37.27
C LEU A 10 44.74 40.32 -37.17
N ILE A 11 44.01 40.57 -38.25
CA ILE A 11 42.69 40.02 -38.57
C ILE A 11 42.84 38.51 -38.80
N PHE A 12 42.03 37.71 -38.13
CA PHE A 12 41.55 36.45 -38.71
C PHE A 12 40.09 36.22 -38.30
N THR A 13 39.21 36.64 -39.20
CA THR A 13 37.82 36.19 -39.26
C THR A 13 37.78 34.67 -39.46
N SER A 14 37.11 33.97 -38.56
CA SER A 14 36.50 32.67 -38.87
C SER A 14 35.14 32.61 -38.19
N LEU A 15 34.09 32.75 -39.01
CA LEU A 15 32.76 32.26 -38.71
C LEU A 15 32.84 30.75 -38.53
N MET A 16 32.44 30.24 -37.37
CA MET A 16 31.94 28.88 -37.25
C MET A 16 30.68 28.87 -36.37
N ILE A 17 29.56 28.90 -37.08
CA ILE A 17 28.33 28.11 -36.89
C ILE A 17 27.90 27.74 -35.46
N VAL A 18 26.75 28.31 -35.08
CA VAL A 18 25.80 27.69 -34.15
C VAL A 18 25.43 26.31 -34.70
N ALA A 19 25.94 25.26 -34.07
CA ALA A 19 25.45 23.90 -34.27
C ALA A 19 24.30 23.65 -33.30
N CYS A 20 23.09 23.76 -33.84
CA CYS A 20 21.87 23.20 -33.31
C CYS A 20 22.03 21.68 -33.19
N GLY A 21 22.02 21.16 -31.96
CA GLY A 21 21.73 19.75 -31.71
C GLY A 21 20.23 19.54 -31.89
N GLY A 22 19.78 19.41 -33.14
CA GLY A 22 18.43 18.99 -33.48
C GLY A 22 18.29 17.48 -33.32
N GLY A 23 17.27 17.06 -32.58
CA GLY A 23 16.93 15.65 -32.37
C GLY A 23 15.56 15.50 -31.73
N SER A 24 14.53 15.90 -32.49
CA SER A 24 13.08 15.63 -32.34
C SER A 24 12.33 16.23 -31.15
N ASP A 25 11.46 17.16 -31.52
CA ASP A 25 10.22 17.51 -30.85
C ASP A 25 9.46 16.27 -30.35
N SER A 26 9.22 16.24 -29.05
CA SER A 26 7.88 15.92 -28.57
C SER A 26 7.65 16.78 -27.34
N SER A 27 6.75 17.76 -27.50
CA SER A 27 6.08 18.39 -26.38
C SER A 27 5.28 17.31 -25.65
N SER A 28 5.95 16.57 -24.78
CA SER A 28 5.29 15.90 -23.67
C SER A 28 5.16 16.97 -22.59
N SER A 29 3.95 17.49 -22.47
CA SER A 29 3.47 17.97 -21.18
C SER A 29 3.62 16.81 -20.20
N ASP A 30 4.79 16.70 -19.57
CA ASP A 30 4.95 15.89 -18.38
C ASP A 30 4.10 16.56 -17.31
N SER A 31 2.84 16.11 -17.28
CA SER A 31 2.03 16.12 -16.08
C SER A 31 2.91 15.45 -15.02
N SER A 32 3.56 16.28 -14.21
CA SER A 32 4.20 15.87 -12.98
C SER A 32 3.08 15.32 -12.09
N SER A 33 2.78 14.05 -12.32
CA SER A 33 1.96 13.26 -11.44
C SER A 33 2.74 13.23 -10.14
N ALA A 34 2.41 14.15 -9.23
CA ALA A 34 2.96 14.16 -7.90
C ALA A 34 2.82 12.74 -7.36
N ALA A 35 3.94 12.05 -7.16
CA ALA A 35 3.93 10.71 -6.61
C ALA A 35 3.14 10.81 -5.29
N VAL A 36 1.98 10.16 -5.24
CA VAL A 36 1.16 10.14 -4.03
C VAL A 36 1.97 9.40 -2.98
N ILE A 37 2.56 10.14 -2.05
CA ILE A 37 3.29 9.55 -0.92
C ILE A 37 2.27 8.78 -0.09
N PHE A 38 2.47 7.48 0.07
CA PHE A 38 1.65 6.66 0.95
C PHE A 38 2.02 6.96 2.41
N GLU A 39 1.14 7.68 3.09
CA GLU A 39 1.26 7.92 4.53
C GLU A 39 0.74 6.71 5.30
N GLN A 40 1.65 5.91 5.87
CA GLN A 40 1.31 4.65 6.53
C GLN A 40 0.61 4.84 7.88
N ILE A 41 0.88 5.93 8.59
CA ILE A 41 0.24 6.27 9.88
C ILE A 41 -0.37 7.66 9.74
N GLU A 42 -1.70 7.73 9.77
CA GLU A 42 -2.45 8.98 9.62
C GLU A 42 -3.47 9.10 10.77
N ASP A 43 -3.29 10.10 11.62
CA ASP A 43 -4.31 10.49 12.58
C ASP A 43 -5.38 11.32 11.86
N SER A 44 -6.55 10.71 11.61
CA SER A 44 -7.65 11.40 10.95
C SER A 44 -8.41 12.37 11.88
N GLY A 45 -8.06 12.39 13.18
CA GLY A 45 -8.82 13.10 14.21
C GLY A 45 -10.19 12.48 14.51
N SER A 46 -10.52 11.34 13.89
CA SER A 46 -11.80 10.64 14.03
C SER A 46 -11.60 9.21 14.54
N THR A 47 -12.62 8.68 15.22
CA THR A 47 -12.69 7.27 15.62
C THR A 47 -13.75 6.60 14.75
N TYR A 48 -13.35 5.54 14.06
CA TYR A 48 -14.19 4.75 13.17
C TYR A 48 -14.68 3.47 13.85
N SER A 49 -15.86 3.06 13.41
CA SER A 49 -16.55 1.82 13.73
C SER A 49 -16.74 0.99 12.47
N LEU A 50 -17.15 -0.27 12.60
CA LEU A 50 -17.50 -1.09 11.43
C LEU A 50 -18.63 -0.45 10.60
N ASP A 51 -19.57 0.26 11.22
CA ASP A 51 -20.71 0.86 10.53
C ASP A 51 -20.28 1.96 9.55
N ASP A 52 -19.19 2.69 9.84
CA ASP A 52 -18.62 3.68 8.93
C ASP A 52 -18.10 3.01 7.64
N PHE A 53 -17.47 1.84 7.76
CA PHE A 53 -17.03 1.06 6.61
C PHE A 53 -18.24 0.49 5.85
N ILE A 54 -19.26 -0.01 6.55
CA ILE A 54 -20.48 -0.52 5.92
C ILE A 54 -21.21 0.60 5.14
N ALA A 55 -21.24 1.82 5.66
CA ALA A 55 -21.86 2.97 5.03
C ALA A 55 -21.24 3.31 3.67
N ILE A 56 -19.94 3.09 3.49
CA ILE A 56 -19.24 3.27 2.21
C ILE A 56 -19.33 2.04 1.29
N GLY A 57 -19.97 0.96 1.75
CA GLY A 57 -20.27 -0.24 0.97
C GLY A 57 -19.38 -1.44 1.26
N TYR A 58 -18.50 -1.38 2.27
CA TYR A 58 -17.77 -2.56 2.75
C TYR A 58 -18.76 -3.64 3.22
N LYS A 59 -18.50 -4.88 2.85
CA LYS A 59 -19.27 -6.04 3.29
C LYS A 59 -18.42 -6.90 4.20
N LYS A 60 -18.83 -6.97 5.48
CA LYS A 60 -18.24 -7.88 6.46
C LYS A 60 -18.41 -9.33 6.03
N GLY A 61 -17.31 -10.08 6.00
CA GLY A 61 -17.30 -11.53 5.76
C GLY A 61 -17.16 -12.34 7.06
N LYS A 62 -16.11 -12.09 7.83
CA LYS A 62 -15.81 -12.77 9.10
C LYS A 62 -15.60 -11.76 10.23
N SER A 63 -16.00 -12.17 11.43
CA SER A 63 -15.72 -11.47 12.68
C SER A 63 -14.84 -12.35 13.55
N VAL A 64 -13.85 -11.75 14.17
CA VAL A 64 -13.11 -12.40 15.26
C VAL A 64 -13.97 -12.32 16.53
N LYS A 65 -13.85 -13.34 17.39
CA LYS A 65 -14.52 -13.36 18.69
C LYS A 65 -13.73 -12.53 19.70
N GLU A 66 -14.42 -11.93 20.65
CA GLU A 66 -13.82 -11.08 21.69
C GLU A 66 -12.71 -11.78 22.48
N ASP A 67 -12.90 -13.06 22.84
CA ASP A 67 -11.93 -13.89 23.57
C ASP A 67 -10.66 -14.25 22.78
N LYS A 68 -10.59 -13.81 21.51
CA LYS A 68 -9.47 -14.06 20.60
C LYS A 68 -8.83 -12.81 20.03
N LEU A 69 -9.30 -11.63 20.43
CA LEU A 69 -8.67 -10.38 20.06
C LEU A 69 -7.31 -10.26 20.76
N MET A 70 -6.38 -9.54 20.15
CA MET A 70 -5.14 -9.15 20.84
C MET A 70 -5.44 -8.05 21.86
N ASP A 71 -4.56 -7.88 22.83
CA ASP A 71 -4.64 -6.79 23.80
C ASP A 71 -4.78 -5.43 23.09
N GLY A 72 -5.72 -4.60 23.56
CA GLY A 72 -6.02 -3.27 23.00
C GLY A 72 -6.97 -3.26 21.80
N MET A 73 -7.14 -4.40 21.12
CA MET A 73 -8.03 -4.50 19.97
C MET A 73 -9.49 -4.63 20.45
N THR A 74 -10.37 -3.75 19.96
CA THR A 74 -11.80 -3.77 20.32
C THR A 74 -12.60 -4.69 19.41
N ASN A 75 -12.23 -4.77 18.13
CA ASN A 75 -12.84 -5.65 17.14
C ASN A 75 -11.86 -5.97 16.01
N ALA A 76 -12.07 -7.10 15.32
CA ALA A 76 -11.44 -7.35 14.03
C ALA A 76 -12.33 -8.10 13.07
N TYR A 77 -12.22 -7.73 11.79
CA TYR A 77 -13.02 -8.27 10.72
C TYR A 77 -12.19 -8.56 9.49
N TRP A 78 -12.61 -9.58 8.76
CA TRP A 78 -12.27 -9.71 7.35
C TRP A 78 -13.53 -9.51 6.52
N GLY A 79 -13.39 -8.93 5.35
CA GLY A 79 -14.49 -8.68 4.43
C GLY A 79 -13.97 -8.08 3.14
N PHE A 80 -14.89 -7.57 2.33
CA PHE A 80 -14.54 -7.10 1.01
C PHE A 80 -15.33 -5.86 0.62
N TRP A 81 -14.79 -5.07 -0.29
CA TRP A 81 -15.49 -3.96 -0.89
C TRP A 81 -15.57 -4.15 -2.41
N LYS A 82 -16.80 -4.11 -2.94
CA LYS A 82 -17.03 -4.08 -4.38
C LYS A 82 -16.95 -2.63 -4.83
N VAL A 83 -15.78 -2.24 -5.33
CA VAL A 83 -15.53 -0.86 -5.72
C VAL A 83 -16.39 -0.47 -6.92
N PRO A 84 -17.01 0.73 -6.93
CA PRO A 84 -18.04 1.06 -7.91
C PRO A 84 -17.52 1.35 -9.34
N TYR A 85 -16.22 1.61 -9.52
CA TYR A 85 -15.68 2.20 -10.76
C TYR A 85 -14.52 1.42 -11.41
N LYS A 86 -14.02 0.34 -10.79
CA LYS A 86 -13.11 -0.59 -11.49
C LYS A 86 -13.96 -1.37 -12.49
N ASP A 87 -13.56 -1.31 -13.75
CA ASP A 87 -14.29 -1.77 -14.94
C ASP A 87 -15.26 -2.93 -14.68
N TRP A 88 -16.51 -2.77 -15.12
CA TRP A 88 -17.74 -3.54 -14.81
C TRP A 88 -17.68 -5.04 -15.20
N SER A 89 -16.51 -5.64 -15.38
CA SER A 89 -16.37 -7.10 -15.52
C SER A 89 -16.76 -7.88 -14.26
N GLY A 90 -17.05 -7.19 -13.15
CA GLY A 90 -17.66 -7.76 -11.95
C GLY A 90 -16.71 -8.61 -11.09
N LYS A 91 -15.40 -8.51 -11.32
CA LYS A 91 -14.39 -9.41 -10.72
C LYS A 91 -13.60 -8.85 -9.54
N ASP A 92 -13.52 -7.54 -9.34
CA ASP A 92 -12.55 -7.02 -8.36
C ASP A 92 -13.26 -6.66 -7.04
N MET A 93 -13.64 -7.71 -6.31
CA MET A 93 -13.87 -7.59 -4.86
C MET A 93 -12.51 -7.45 -4.20
N ILE A 94 -12.27 -6.34 -3.52
CA ILE A 94 -11.02 -6.13 -2.80
C ILE A 94 -11.21 -6.59 -1.38
N ASP A 95 -10.39 -7.54 -0.94
CA ASP A 95 -10.40 -8.03 0.43
C ASP A 95 -9.68 -7.07 1.38
N TYR A 96 -10.24 -6.89 2.57
CA TYR A 96 -9.63 -6.13 3.66
C TYR A 96 -9.68 -6.90 4.98
N GLU A 97 -8.61 -6.79 5.74
CA GLU A 97 -8.59 -7.08 7.18
C GLU A 97 -8.59 -5.75 7.93
N LEU A 98 -9.56 -5.57 8.83
CA LEU A 98 -9.75 -4.36 9.61
C LEU A 98 -9.59 -4.69 11.09
N ARG A 99 -8.71 -3.99 11.79
CA ARG A 99 -8.47 -4.16 13.23
C ARG A 99 -8.72 -2.83 13.93
N PHE A 100 -9.69 -2.82 14.83
CA PHE A 100 -10.17 -1.63 15.52
C PHE A 100 -9.56 -1.55 16.92
N TYR A 101 -9.21 -0.33 17.32
CA TYR A 101 -8.70 -0.01 18.64
C TYR A 101 -9.56 1.10 19.26
N ALA A 102 -9.36 1.38 20.55
CA ALA A 102 -10.11 2.43 21.24
C ALA A 102 -9.73 3.84 20.76
N SER A 103 -8.48 4.04 20.32
CA SER A 103 -7.96 5.32 19.83
C SER A 103 -6.86 5.14 18.79
N HIS A 104 -6.45 6.24 18.13
CA HIS A 104 -5.30 6.26 17.24
C HIS A 104 -4.00 5.85 17.97
N SER A 105 -3.79 6.39 19.17
CA SER A 105 -2.63 6.05 20.00
C SER A 105 -2.57 4.55 20.34
N ASP A 106 -3.71 3.92 20.61
CA ASP A 106 -3.77 2.47 20.87
C ASP A 106 -3.48 1.67 19.60
N ALA A 107 -4.02 2.10 18.45
CA ALA A 107 -3.73 1.44 17.17
C ALA A 107 -2.23 1.45 16.84
N VAL A 108 -1.56 2.59 17.03
CA VAL A 108 -0.11 2.71 16.85
C VAL A 108 0.63 1.86 17.89
N SER A 109 0.43 2.13 19.17
CA SER A 109 1.26 1.54 20.23
C SER A 109 1.06 0.04 20.44
N MET A 110 -0.13 -0.49 20.17
CA MET A 110 -0.48 -1.89 20.43
C MET A 110 -0.64 -2.72 19.16
N GLY A 111 -0.98 -2.08 18.03
CA GLY A 111 -1.35 -2.79 16.81
C GLY A 111 -0.29 -2.83 15.72
N GLU A 112 0.56 -1.80 15.62
CA GLU A 112 1.51 -1.61 14.51
C GLU A 112 2.41 -2.83 14.30
N LYS A 113 3.04 -3.32 15.37
CA LYS A 113 3.93 -4.49 15.30
C LYS A 113 3.23 -5.73 14.72
N SER A 114 1.98 -5.97 15.10
CA SER A 114 1.23 -7.13 14.59
C SER A 114 0.83 -6.95 13.13
N ALA A 115 0.58 -5.71 12.70
CA ALA A 115 0.28 -5.39 11.32
C ALA A 115 1.52 -5.60 10.43
N ASP A 116 2.67 -5.11 10.86
CA ASP A 116 3.97 -5.30 10.18
C ASP A 116 4.29 -6.79 10.02
N LEU A 117 4.10 -7.58 11.08
CA LEU A 117 4.27 -9.04 11.01
C LEU A 117 3.24 -9.74 10.12
N ARG A 118 2.08 -9.12 9.83
CA ARG A 118 1.02 -9.68 8.99
C ARG A 118 1.20 -9.33 7.50
N THR A 119 2.06 -8.38 7.16
CA THR A 119 2.21 -7.84 5.79
C THR A 119 3.58 -8.10 5.17
N GLY A 120 3.66 -7.87 3.87
CA GLY A 120 4.89 -7.93 3.10
C GLY A 120 5.30 -9.34 2.72
N GLU A 121 6.38 -9.44 1.94
CA GLU A 121 6.92 -10.72 1.46
C GLU A 121 7.22 -11.68 2.62
N ASN A 122 7.65 -11.14 3.77
CA ASN A 122 8.03 -11.90 4.95
C ASN A 122 6.92 -12.11 5.99
N ALA A 123 5.65 -11.89 5.61
CA ALA A 123 4.53 -11.98 6.54
C ALA A 123 4.48 -13.32 7.29
N GLN A 124 4.26 -13.23 8.59
CA GLN A 124 4.04 -14.36 9.49
C GLN A 124 2.59 -14.83 9.39
N ILE A 125 2.25 -15.49 8.28
CA ILE A 125 0.89 -15.94 7.99
C ILE A 125 0.62 -17.38 8.42
N ARG A 126 1.52 -18.06 9.17
CA ARG A 126 1.43 -19.50 9.50
C ARG A 126 1.08 -19.76 10.97
N LYS A 127 0.36 -20.85 11.28
CA LYS A 127 0.01 -21.20 12.67
C LYS A 127 1.17 -21.74 13.50
N LYS A 128 2.21 -22.28 12.88
CA LYS A 128 3.33 -22.95 13.54
C LYS A 128 4.64 -22.38 13.03
N THR A 129 5.61 -22.23 13.93
CA THR A 129 7.02 -22.06 13.58
C THR A 129 7.48 -23.30 12.81
N THR A 130 8.06 -23.13 11.63
CA THR A 130 8.58 -24.25 10.85
C THR A 130 10.09 -24.34 11.07
N ASN A 131 10.58 -25.50 11.51
CA ASN A 131 12.01 -25.78 11.60
C ASN A 131 12.63 -26.14 10.24
N ASP A 132 11.92 -25.87 9.14
CA ASP A 132 12.43 -26.12 7.79
C ASP A 132 13.47 -25.03 7.46
N PRO A 133 14.75 -25.38 7.31
CA PRO A 133 15.81 -24.42 7.01
C PRO A 133 15.67 -23.79 5.62
N LYS A 134 14.76 -24.29 4.77
CA LYS A 134 14.40 -23.73 3.47
C LYS A 134 13.08 -22.95 3.51
N ALA A 135 12.39 -22.93 4.64
CA ALA A 135 11.21 -22.08 4.77
C ALA A 135 11.67 -20.62 4.70
N VAL A 136 11.14 -19.91 3.70
CA VAL A 136 11.34 -18.46 3.56
C VAL A 136 10.81 -17.73 4.81
N HIS A 137 9.82 -18.31 5.52
CA HIS A 137 9.21 -17.73 6.72
C HIS A 137 9.17 -18.76 7.88
N PRO A 138 10.23 -18.83 8.71
CA PRO A 138 10.31 -19.78 9.83
C PRO A 138 9.42 -19.42 11.02
N ILE A 139 8.86 -18.21 11.07
CA ILE A 139 8.14 -17.68 12.23
C ILE A 139 6.63 -17.82 12.04
N GLY A 140 5.96 -18.39 13.03
CA GLY A 140 4.49 -18.44 13.06
C GLY A 140 3.90 -17.07 13.40
N ALA A 141 2.67 -16.83 12.95
CA ALA A 141 1.92 -15.64 13.24
C ALA A 141 1.87 -15.36 14.74
N ASP A 142 2.11 -14.11 15.11
CA ASP A 142 1.86 -13.56 16.43
C ASP A 142 0.38 -13.66 16.82
N TRP A 143 -0.51 -13.56 15.83
CA TRP A 143 -1.96 -13.67 15.99
C TRP A 143 -2.57 -14.64 14.99
N GLN A 144 -3.32 -15.62 15.50
CA GLN A 144 -3.75 -16.79 14.72
C GLN A 144 -5.09 -16.63 14.00
N GLU A 145 -5.81 -15.54 14.25
CA GLU A 145 -7.11 -15.29 13.62
C GLU A 145 -6.94 -14.71 12.22
N LEU A 146 -7.90 -15.02 11.34
CA LEU A 146 -7.93 -14.59 9.94
C LEU A 146 -6.73 -15.06 9.07
N LEU A 147 -5.87 -15.96 9.56
CA LEU A 147 -4.72 -16.46 8.79
C LEU A 147 -5.07 -17.15 7.48
N LYS A 148 -6.29 -17.66 7.32
CA LYS A 148 -6.73 -18.21 6.02
C LYS A 148 -7.04 -17.08 5.04
N GLU A 149 -7.61 -15.99 5.54
CA GLU A 149 -8.05 -14.84 4.76
C GLU A 149 -6.87 -13.95 4.34
N ALA A 150 -5.82 -13.90 5.17
CA ALA A 150 -4.57 -13.18 4.88
C ALA A 150 -3.63 -13.87 3.88
N ARG A 151 -4.09 -14.96 3.24
CA ARG A 151 -3.31 -15.73 2.26
C ARG A 151 -4.01 -15.76 0.93
N GLU A 152 -3.21 -15.89 -0.12
CA GLU A 152 -3.68 -16.16 -1.47
C GLU A 152 -3.03 -17.43 -2.03
N CYS A 153 -3.74 -18.10 -2.94
CA CYS A 153 -3.22 -19.23 -3.68
C CYS A 153 -2.74 -18.73 -5.05
N GLN A 154 -1.44 -18.78 -5.29
CA GLN A 154 -0.89 -18.57 -6.63
C GLN A 154 -0.72 -19.94 -7.29
N GLY A 155 -1.30 -20.11 -8.47
CA GLY A 155 -1.16 -21.33 -9.27
C GLY A 155 -0.51 -21.03 -10.61
N ASP A 156 0.47 -21.83 -11.01
CA ASP A 156 1.18 -21.68 -12.29
C ASP A 156 0.37 -22.20 -13.51
N GLY A 157 -0.96 -22.20 -13.43
CA GLY A 157 -1.84 -22.68 -14.51
C GLY A 157 -1.77 -24.18 -14.82
N GLY A 158 -0.93 -24.96 -14.13
CA GLY A 158 -0.81 -26.42 -14.28
C GLY A 158 -1.60 -27.23 -13.25
N HIS A 159 -1.67 -28.55 -13.44
CA HIS A 159 -2.28 -29.55 -12.53
C HIS A 159 -1.60 -29.66 -11.14
N HIS A 160 -0.82 -28.67 -10.73
CA HIS A 160 -0.19 -28.61 -9.42
C HIS A 160 -1.03 -27.76 -8.46
N THR A 161 -1.15 -28.23 -7.23
CA THR A 161 -1.83 -27.51 -6.16
C THR A 161 -1.05 -26.22 -5.88
N GLY A 162 -1.57 -25.08 -6.32
CA GLY A 162 -0.94 -23.77 -6.10
C GLY A 162 -0.60 -23.55 -4.62
N ALA A 163 0.49 -22.83 -4.38
CA ALA A 163 0.96 -22.56 -3.02
C ALA A 163 -0.01 -21.58 -2.34
N CYS A 164 -0.93 -22.09 -1.50
CA CYS A 164 -1.88 -21.29 -0.72
C CYS A 164 -1.24 -20.69 0.56
N ILE A 165 -0.06 -20.10 0.39
CA ILE A 165 0.81 -19.61 1.46
C ILE A 165 1.48 -18.28 1.07
N ILE A 166 0.98 -17.62 0.03
CA ILE A 166 1.47 -16.30 -0.36
C ILE A 166 0.74 -15.25 0.48
N PRO A 167 1.43 -14.28 1.10
CA PRO A 167 0.79 -13.16 1.79
C PRO A 167 -0.14 -12.41 0.84
N LYS A 168 -1.37 -12.12 1.30
CA LYS A 168 -2.35 -11.34 0.51
C LYS A 168 -2.12 -9.82 0.60
N TYR A 169 -1.49 -9.37 1.68
CA TYR A 169 -1.35 -7.97 2.03
C TYR A 169 0.13 -7.58 1.94
N ALA A 170 0.49 -6.74 0.97
CA ALA A 170 1.85 -6.24 0.87
C ALA A 170 2.16 -5.17 1.95
N ASP A 171 1.16 -4.38 2.37
CA ASP A 171 1.32 -3.36 3.40
C ASP A 171 0.02 -3.12 4.18
N TYR A 172 0.06 -2.21 5.15
CA TYR A 172 -1.05 -1.75 5.97
C TYR A 172 -1.04 -0.24 6.11
N LYS A 173 -2.15 0.32 6.63
CA LYS A 173 -2.24 1.69 7.10
C LYS A 173 -2.94 1.76 8.44
N ILE A 174 -2.43 2.61 9.32
CA ILE A 174 -3.13 3.05 10.53
C ILE A 174 -3.85 4.34 10.18
N PHE A 175 -5.18 4.33 10.22
CA PHE A 175 -6.03 5.48 9.91
C PHE A 175 -7.01 5.73 11.06
N GLY A 176 -6.80 6.83 11.79
CA GLY A 176 -7.49 7.04 13.07
C GLY A 176 -7.21 5.85 14.01
N ASN A 177 -8.26 5.25 14.56
CA ASN A 177 -8.19 4.08 15.47
C ASN A 177 -8.19 2.72 14.76
N VAL A 178 -8.03 2.66 13.43
CA VAL A 178 -8.17 1.40 12.66
C VAL A 178 -6.89 1.08 11.91
N ILE A 179 -6.46 -0.16 11.99
CA ILE A 179 -5.45 -0.72 11.10
C ILE A 179 -6.17 -1.39 9.93
N ILE A 180 -5.80 -0.99 8.72
CA ILE A 180 -6.39 -1.41 7.45
C ILE A 180 -5.31 -2.16 6.66
N LEU A 181 -5.53 -3.45 6.42
CA LEU A 181 -4.72 -4.24 5.52
C LEU A 181 -5.55 -4.49 4.25
N GLY A 182 -5.12 -3.92 3.12
CA GLY A 182 -5.80 -4.05 1.84
C GLY A 182 -5.09 -5.05 0.93
N GLN A 183 -5.87 -5.91 0.27
CA GLN A 183 -5.34 -6.85 -0.71
C GLN A 183 -4.42 -6.17 -1.72
N GLY A 184 -3.29 -6.80 -2.01
CA GLY A 184 -2.38 -6.38 -3.07
C GLY A 184 -1.12 -7.23 -3.03
N ALA A 185 -0.73 -7.77 -4.18
CA ALA A 185 0.45 -8.65 -4.28
C ALA A 185 1.77 -7.89 -4.06
N ASP A 186 1.75 -6.57 -4.30
CA ASP A 186 2.86 -5.66 -4.08
C ASP A 186 2.39 -4.35 -3.41
N LEU A 187 3.36 -3.50 -3.07
CA LEU A 187 3.11 -2.24 -2.39
C LEU A 187 2.19 -1.32 -3.21
N GLU A 188 2.37 -1.26 -4.54
CA GLU A 188 1.59 -0.36 -5.40
C GLU A 188 0.11 -0.73 -5.35
N GLU A 189 -0.21 -2.01 -5.53
CA GLU A 189 -1.59 -2.48 -5.48
C GLU A 189 -2.19 -2.34 -4.08
N SER A 190 -1.44 -2.71 -3.04
CA SER A 190 -1.92 -2.62 -1.65
C SER A 190 -2.20 -1.18 -1.25
N HIS A 191 -1.26 -0.26 -1.53
CA HIS A 191 -1.42 1.18 -1.25
C HIS A 191 -2.59 1.78 -1.99
N LYS A 192 -2.77 1.44 -3.27
CA LYS A 192 -3.93 1.87 -4.07
C LYS A 192 -5.25 1.43 -3.43
N ASN A 193 -5.33 0.17 -3.02
CA ASN A 193 -6.54 -0.41 -2.44
C ASN A 193 -6.83 0.11 -1.02
N ILE A 194 -5.79 0.37 -0.23
CA ILE A 194 -5.90 1.02 1.08
C ILE A 194 -6.36 2.48 0.93
N ASN A 195 -5.75 3.25 0.03
CA ASN A 195 -6.14 4.63 -0.22
C ASN A 195 -7.58 4.73 -0.71
N LEU A 196 -8.05 3.76 -1.49
CA LEU A 196 -9.43 3.70 -1.93
C LEU A 196 -10.40 3.64 -0.73
N ILE A 197 -10.22 2.71 0.20
CA ILE A 197 -11.13 2.60 1.36
C ILE A 197 -11.02 3.78 2.31
N VAL A 198 -9.82 4.33 2.48
CA VAL A 198 -9.61 5.58 3.25
C VAL A 198 -10.31 6.77 2.59
N ASN A 199 -10.24 6.91 1.27
CA ASN A 199 -10.93 7.99 0.55
C ASN A 199 -12.44 7.86 0.67
N GLY A 200 -12.97 6.64 0.61
CA GLY A 200 -14.38 6.36 0.92
C GLY A 200 -14.78 6.90 2.30
N LEU A 201 -13.98 6.62 3.33
CA LEU A 201 -14.21 7.12 4.69
C LEU A 201 -14.10 8.65 4.80
N LYS A 202 -13.22 9.27 4.00
CA LYS A 202 -13.09 10.74 3.92
C LYS A 202 -14.24 11.40 3.14
N GLY A 203 -15.15 10.62 2.55
CA GLY A 203 -16.19 11.13 1.66
C GLY A 203 -15.65 11.66 0.33
N VAL A 204 -14.40 11.35 0.01
CA VAL A 204 -13.79 11.68 -1.28
C VAL A 204 -14.23 10.59 -2.25
N ILE A 205 -15.27 10.88 -3.02
CA ILE A 205 -15.69 10.04 -4.13
C ILE A 205 -14.62 10.18 -5.20
N THR A 206 -13.74 9.18 -5.33
CA THR A 206 -12.82 9.09 -6.47
C THR A 206 -13.64 8.60 -7.67
N GLU A 207 -14.00 9.53 -8.56
CA GLU A 207 -14.50 9.21 -9.91
C GLU A 207 -13.45 8.50 -10.76
#